data_AF-A0A0F9W4M7-F1
#
_entry.id   AF-A0A0F9W4M7-F1
#
_cell.length_a   1.000
_cell.length_b   1.000
_cell.length_c   1.000
_cell.angle_alpha   90.00
_cell.angle_beta   90.00
_cell.angle_gamma   90.00
#
_symmetry.space_group_name_H-M   'P 1'
#
loop_
_entity.id
_entity.type
_entity.pdbx_description
1 polymer ?
#
loop_
_entity_poly.entity_id
_entity_poly.type
_entity_poly.pdbx_seq_one_letter_code
_entity_poly.pdbx_strand_id
1 'polypeptide(L)'
;MADARTVKTLTFLLAAMTAGAFLVMLMETAPIRPSAEPLAAYGTTDGRQTADLIRPRNFPLQHAKWQNIVVHTTGAEGGDIDRRCHFIISPRNDGKPAIYATELWHNQMAGNHVYIPDRDFNADSIGICLQGDFEHQPPSATQFQALIGLVRDLQRTCAIEPANVYLHRDLDPRSHSPGSSFPARAFSRNLLTTTR
;
A
#
# COMPACT_ATOMS: atom_id res chain seq x y z
N MET A 1 48.30 39.16 -6.47
CA MET A 1 48.45 38.84 -5.03
C MET A 1 47.22 39.38 -4.31
N ALA A 2 46.48 38.55 -3.56
CA ALA A 2 45.28 39.00 -2.86
C ALA A 2 45.66 39.98 -1.73
N ASP A 3 44.93 41.10 -1.62
CA ASP A 3 45.13 42.09 -0.55
C ASP A 3 44.93 41.42 0.83
N ALA A 4 45.76 41.79 1.81
CA ALA A 4 45.72 41.29 3.19
C ALA A 4 44.33 41.39 3.84
N ARG A 5 43.52 42.38 3.44
CA ARG A 5 42.12 42.49 3.89
C ARG A 5 41.25 41.35 3.33
N THR A 6 41.42 41.04 2.04
CA THR A 6 40.71 39.97 1.35
C THR A 6 41.09 38.60 1.92
N VAL A 7 42.38 38.38 2.21
CA VAL A 7 42.86 37.14 2.84
C VAL A 7 42.25 36.96 4.23
N LYS A 8 42.21 38.01 5.06
CA LYS A 8 41.57 37.94 6.38
C LYS A 8 40.09 37.60 6.29
N THR A 9 39.36 38.25 5.40
CA THR A 9 37.92 38.00 5.24
C THR A 9 37.63 36.58 4.78
N LEU A 10 38.39 36.05 3.81
CA LEU A 10 38.24 34.67 3.35
C LEU A 10 38.57 33.65 4.46
N THR A 11 39.62 33.91 5.25
CA THR A 11 39.96 33.03 6.37
C THR A 11 38.86 33.02 7.44
N PHE A 12 38.28 34.18 7.78
CA PHE A 12 37.16 34.25 8.72
C PHE A 12 35.90 33.58 8.17
N LEU A 13 35.62 33.73 6.87
CA LEU A 13 34.48 33.07 6.23
C LEU A 13 34.63 31.55 6.24
N LEU A 14 35.81 31.04 5.88
CA LEU A 14 36.08 29.60 5.89
C LEU A 14 36.01 29.01 7.31
N ALA A 15 36.52 29.74 8.31
CA ALA A 15 36.43 29.34 9.71
C ALA A 15 34.97 29.30 10.20
N ALA A 16 34.15 30.30 9.83
CA ALA A 16 32.74 30.35 10.19
C ALA A 16 31.92 29.21 9.53
N MET A 17 32.17 28.91 8.25
CA MET A 17 31.51 27.82 7.55
C MET A 17 31.86 26.45 8.15
N THR A 18 33.14 26.24 8.50
CA THR A 18 33.58 24.98 9.11
C THR A 18 33.02 24.81 10.53
N ALA A 19 33.01 25.88 11.33
CA ALA A 19 32.43 25.85 12.68
C ALA A 19 30.90 25.61 12.65
N GLY A 20 30.20 26.21 11.69
CA GLY A 20 28.77 25.96 11.48
C GLY A 20 28.46 24.52 11.08
N ALA A 21 29.23 23.95 10.16
CA ALA A 21 29.07 22.56 9.75
C ALA A 21 29.35 21.58 10.90
N PHE A 22 30.37 21.86 11.71
CA PHE A 22 30.70 21.04 12.87
C PHE A 22 29.64 21.12 13.97
N LEU A 23 29.04 22.30 14.18
CA LEU A 23 27.92 22.48 15.12
C LEU A 23 26.68 21.71 14.66
N VAL A 24 26.35 21.74 13.36
CA VAL A 24 25.21 20.97 12.80
C VAL A 24 25.45 19.47 12.92
N MET A 25 26.69 18.99 12.73
CA MET A 25 27.00 17.56 12.95
C MET A 25 26.96 17.15 14.42
N LEU A 26 27.36 18.02 15.35
CA LEU A 26 27.25 17.77 16.79
C LEU A 26 25.80 17.79 17.28
N MET A 27 24.95 18.55 16.60
CA MET A 27 23.50 18.51 16.78
C MET A 27 22.90 17.39 15.92
N GLU A 28 23.27 16.13 16.20
CA GLU A 28 22.53 14.96 15.70
C GLU A 28 21.09 15.02 16.22
N THR A 29 20.24 15.81 15.58
CA THR A 29 18.81 15.59 15.60
C THR A 29 18.61 14.32 14.79
N ALA A 30 18.18 13.24 15.45
CA ALA A 30 17.70 12.05 14.76
C ALA A 30 16.88 12.49 13.54
N PRO A 31 17.08 11.89 12.35
CA PRO A 31 16.32 12.29 11.17
C PRO A 31 14.85 12.31 11.58
N ILE A 32 14.16 13.42 11.30
CA ILE A 32 12.71 13.50 11.47
C ILE A 32 12.18 12.37 10.60
N ARG A 33 11.91 11.22 11.23
CA ARG A 33 11.14 10.16 10.61
C ARG A 33 9.79 10.84 10.42
N PRO A 34 9.33 11.11 9.18
CA PRO A 34 7.94 11.47 9.03
C PRO A 34 7.18 10.34 9.70
N SER A 35 6.48 10.64 10.78
CA SER A 35 5.46 9.74 11.28
C SER A 35 4.53 9.56 10.08
N ALA A 36 4.58 8.39 9.45
CA ALA A 36 3.60 7.95 8.48
C ALA A 36 2.29 7.65 9.23
N GLU A 37 1.82 8.62 10.00
CA GLU A 37 0.44 8.78 10.38
C GLU A 37 -0.17 9.57 9.22
N PRO A 38 -0.67 8.91 8.17
CA PRO A 38 -1.46 9.62 7.18
C PRO A 38 -2.62 10.26 7.94
N LEU A 39 -2.70 11.57 7.83
CA LEU A 39 -3.76 12.41 8.33
C LEU A 39 -5.07 12.06 7.58
N ALA A 40 -5.68 10.93 7.94
CA ALA A 40 -7.07 10.54 7.71
C ALA A 40 -7.28 9.12 8.28
N ALA A 41 -7.20 8.99 9.61
CA ALA A 41 -7.80 7.85 10.29
C ALA A 41 -9.33 7.97 10.24
N TYR A 42 -9.94 7.65 9.09
CA TYR A 42 -11.38 7.41 9.00
C TYR A 42 -11.63 5.92 9.19
N GLY A 43 -11.87 5.54 10.43
CA GLY A 43 -12.43 4.24 10.75
C GLY A 43 -13.94 4.29 10.59
N THR A 44 -14.53 3.40 9.79
CA THR A 44 -15.60 2.48 10.18
C THR A 44 -16.01 1.60 8.99
N THR A 45 -16.45 0.40 9.32
CA THR A 45 -17.15 -0.55 8.46
C THR A 45 -18.57 -0.06 8.15
N ASP A 46 -18.71 0.99 7.37
CA ASP A 46 -20.00 1.39 6.78
C ASP A 46 -19.87 1.35 5.26
N GLY A 47 -20.85 0.75 4.57
CA GLY A 47 -20.81 0.55 3.11
C GLY A 47 -20.76 1.87 2.33
N ARG A 48 -21.11 2.98 2.98
CA ARG A 48 -20.95 4.34 2.45
C ARG A 48 -19.49 4.81 2.43
N GLN A 49 -18.67 4.37 3.39
CA GLN A 49 -17.25 4.74 3.47
C GLN A 49 -16.37 3.91 2.52
N THR A 50 -16.70 2.63 2.27
CA THR A 50 -16.01 1.86 1.22
C THR A 50 -16.29 2.44 -0.16
N ALA A 51 -17.51 2.90 -0.43
CA ALA A 51 -17.87 3.58 -1.67
C ALA A 51 -17.05 4.87 -1.93
N ASP A 52 -16.77 5.65 -0.89
CA ASP A 52 -15.92 6.85 -1.00
C ASP A 52 -14.43 6.48 -1.19
N LEU A 53 -13.96 5.41 -0.55
CA LEU A 53 -12.58 4.91 -0.67
C LEU A 53 -12.26 4.37 -2.07
N ILE A 54 -13.19 3.64 -2.68
CA ILE A 54 -12.99 3.08 -4.03
C ILE A 54 -13.12 4.17 -5.11
N ARG A 55 -13.68 5.34 -4.81
CA ARG A 55 -13.73 6.44 -5.77
C ARG A 55 -12.35 7.11 -5.87
N PRO A 56 -11.64 7.02 -7.01
CA PRO A 56 -10.35 7.66 -7.13
C PRO A 56 -10.51 9.18 -7.09
N ARG A 57 -9.55 9.88 -6.48
CA ARG A 57 -9.65 11.33 -6.24
C ARG A 57 -9.04 12.18 -7.35
N ASN A 58 -7.93 11.71 -7.94
CA ASN A 58 -7.11 12.54 -8.83
C ASN A 58 -7.43 12.29 -10.30
N PHE A 59 -7.79 11.06 -10.67
CA PHE A 59 -8.14 10.67 -12.03
C PHE A 59 -9.48 9.94 -12.08
N PRO A 60 -10.25 10.04 -13.17
CA PRO A 60 -11.43 9.21 -13.36
C PRO A 60 -11.08 7.71 -13.30
N LEU A 61 -12.01 6.90 -12.78
CA LEU A 61 -11.83 5.46 -12.71
C LEU A 61 -11.66 4.88 -14.13
N GLN A 62 -10.55 4.19 -14.36
CA GLN A 62 -10.24 3.55 -15.63
C GLN A 62 -10.79 2.12 -15.64
N HIS A 63 -12.12 1.97 -15.73
CA HIS A 63 -12.79 0.67 -15.66
C HIS A 63 -12.18 -0.39 -16.60
N ALA A 64 -11.84 -0.02 -17.83
CA ALA A 64 -11.26 -0.93 -18.82
C ALA A 64 -9.82 -1.38 -18.50
N LYS A 65 -9.10 -0.62 -17.66
CA LYS A 65 -7.75 -0.97 -17.21
C LYS A 65 -7.80 -2.09 -16.18
N TRP A 66 -8.74 -2.04 -15.25
CA TRP A 66 -8.76 -2.92 -14.08
C TRP A 66 -9.59 -4.17 -14.33
N GLN A 67 -8.90 -5.24 -14.73
CA GLN A 67 -9.53 -6.50 -15.12
C GLN A 67 -9.36 -7.60 -14.08
N ASN A 68 -8.43 -7.42 -13.13
CA ASN A 68 -8.07 -8.42 -12.15
C ASN A 68 -7.91 -7.82 -10.75
N ILE A 69 -8.07 -8.64 -9.72
CA ILE A 69 -7.75 -8.29 -8.33
C ILE A 69 -6.73 -9.32 -7.83
N VAL A 70 -5.66 -8.85 -7.18
CA VAL A 70 -4.66 -9.73 -6.56
C VAL A 70 -4.57 -9.41 -5.08
N VAL A 71 -4.91 -10.39 -4.25
CA VAL A 71 -4.80 -10.30 -2.79
C VAL A 71 -3.49 -10.94 -2.34
N HIS A 72 -2.71 -10.19 -1.56
CA HIS A 72 -1.47 -10.66 -1.00
C HIS A 72 -1.32 -10.17 0.45
N THR A 73 -0.45 -10.82 1.22
CA THR A 73 -0.01 -10.28 2.51
C THR A 73 1.24 -9.42 2.34
N THR A 74 1.58 -8.65 3.38
CA THR A 74 2.84 -7.91 3.49
C THR A 74 4.07 -8.80 3.35
N GLY A 75 3.95 -10.10 3.65
CA GLY A 75 5.06 -11.05 3.68
C GLY A 75 6.03 -10.74 4.83
N ALA A 76 7.11 -11.51 4.93
CA ALA A 76 8.21 -11.23 5.87
C ALA A 76 9.03 -9.98 5.47
N GLU A 77 8.91 -9.54 4.22
CA GLU A 77 9.57 -8.37 3.67
C GLU A 77 8.69 -7.12 3.89
N GLY A 78 8.74 -6.59 5.11
CA GLY A 78 8.25 -5.24 5.38
C GLY A 78 8.92 -4.21 4.46
N GLY A 79 8.16 -3.25 3.96
CA GLY A 79 8.64 -2.20 3.04
C GLY A 79 7.51 -1.27 2.58
N ASP A 80 7.79 -0.43 1.58
CA ASP A 80 6.89 0.59 0.98
C ASP A 80 5.66 -0.06 0.29
N ILE A 81 4.76 -0.67 1.07
CA ILE A 81 3.54 -1.34 0.57
C ILE A 81 2.64 -0.33 -0.17
N ASP A 82 2.64 0.93 0.29
CA ASP A 82 1.94 2.06 -0.32
C ASP A 82 2.41 2.37 -1.74
N ARG A 83 3.65 2.03 -2.08
CA ARG A 83 4.22 2.17 -3.44
C ARG A 83 4.06 0.93 -4.32
N ARG A 84 3.49 -0.15 -3.78
CA ARG A 84 3.30 -1.42 -4.50
C ARG A 84 1.84 -1.74 -4.78
N CYS A 85 0.97 -1.37 -3.85
CA CYS A 85 -0.42 -1.84 -3.80
C CYS A 85 -1.38 -0.66 -3.95
N HIS A 86 -2.59 -0.95 -4.39
CA HIS A 86 -3.64 0.06 -4.53
C HIS A 86 -4.40 0.25 -3.22
N PHE A 87 -4.57 -0.84 -2.47
CA PHE A 87 -5.25 -0.84 -1.19
C PHE A 87 -4.44 -1.58 -0.13
N ILE A 88 -4.52 -1.09 1.10
CA ILE A 88 -3.90 -1.68 2.28
C ILE A 88 -4.96 -1.88 3.34
N ILE A 89 -5.02 -3.06 3.93
CA ILE A 89 -5.89 -3.39 5.06
C ILE A 89 -5.03 -3.71 6.27
N SER A 90 -4.98 -2.76 7.20
CA SER A 90 -4.16 -2.83 8.42
C SER A 90 -5.00 -3.19 9.64
N PRO A 91 -4.49 -4.03 10.56
CA PRO A 91 -5.12 -4.22 11.86
C PRO A 91 -5.04 -2.93 12.69
N ARG A 92 -5.96 -2.76 13.63
CA ARG A 92 -5.94 -1.65 14.62
C ARG A 92 -6.26 -2.18 16.01
N ASN A 93 -5.78 -1.46 17.02
CA ASN A 93 -5.99 -1.80 18.43
C ASN A 93 -7.45 -1.73 18.88
N ASP A 94 -8.28 -0.95 18.17
CA ASP A 94 -9.72 -0.82 18.42
C ASP A 94 -10.54 -1.99 17.81
N GLY A 95 -9.88 -2.99 17.22
CA GLY A 95 -10.50 -4.16 16.62
C GLY A 95 -11.15 -3.91 15.25
N LYS A 96 -11.14 -2.66 14.74
CA LYS A 96 -11.67 -2.31 13.42
C LYS A 96 -10.51 -2.15 12.45
N PRO A 97 -10.45 -2.90 11.33
CA PRO A 97 -9.35 -2.72 10.38
C PRO A 97 -9.39 -1.32 9.75
N ALA A 98 -8.21 -0.75 9.50
CA ALA A 98 -8.08 0.42 8.62
C ALA A 98 -7.97 -0.06 7.17
N ILE A 99 -8.72 0.58 6.29
CA ILE A 99 -8.58 0.42 4.84
C ILE A 99 -8.02 1.71 4.28
N TYR A 100 -6.91 1.64 3.55
CA TYR A 100 -6.25 2.78 2.95
C TYR A 100 -6.15 2.58 1.43
N ALA A 101 -6.61 3.56 0.67
CA ALA A 101 -6.35 3.65 -0.77
C ALA A 101 -5.08 4.47 -0.98
N THR A 102 -4.13 3.94 -1.76
CA THR A 102 -2.83 4.56 -1.98
C THR A 102 -2.88 5.59 -3.11
N GLU A 103 -1.80 6.35 -3.28
CA GLU A 103 -1.64 7.24 -4.43
C GLU A 103 -1.67 6.48 -5.76
N LEU A 104 -1.29 5.20 -5.79
CA LEU A 104 -1.42 4.39 -7.01
C LEU A 104 -2.88 4.24 -7.43
N TRP A 105 -3.79 3.99 -6.48
CA TRP A 105 -5.22 3.94 -6.76
C TRP A 105 -5.75 5.30 -7.18
N HIS A 106 -5.47 6.35 -6.41
CA HIS A 106 -6.01 7.68 -6.71
C HIS A 106 -5.52 8.23 -8.05
N ASN A 107 -4.31 7.87 -8.47
CA ASN A 107 -3.73 8.25 -9.76
C ASN A 107 -3.93 7.20 -10.87
N GLN A 108 -4.64 6.11 -10.59
CA GLN A 108 -4.89 5.01 -11.53
C GLN A 108 -3.59 4.48 -12.17
N MET A 109 -2.51 4.43 -11.39
CA MET A 109 -1.17 3.99 -11.82
C MET A 109 -1.02 2.48 -11.68
N ALA A 110 -0.07 1.87 -12.41
CA ALA A 110 0.27 0.46 -12.24
C ALA A 110 0.90 0.20 -10.87
N GLY A 111 0.69 -1.01 -10.34
CA GLY A 111 1.29 -1.44 -9.08
C GLY A 111 2.69 -2.02 -9.22
N ASN A 112 3.17 -2.62 -8.14
CA ASN A 112 4.34 -3.50 -8.14
C ASN A 112 4.18 -4.55 -7.03
N HIS A 113 3.05 -5.28 -7.08
CA HIS A 113 2.59 -6.18 -6.01
C HIS A 113 2.75 -7.66 -6.35
N VAL A 114 2.93 -8.00 -7.62
CA VAL A 114 3.14 -9.38 -8.09
C VAL A 114 4.09 -9.39 -9.30
N TYR A 115 4.89 -10.45 -9.44
CA TYR A 115 5.70 -10.69 -10.63
C TYR A 115 5.40 -12.07 -11.18
N ILE A 116 4.84 -12.14 -12.39
CA ILE A 116 4.55 -13.38 -13.11
C ILE A 116 5.34 -13.37 -14.43
N PRO A 117 6.13 -14.41 -14.72
CA PRO A 117 6.79 -14.53 -16.02
C PRO A 117 5.77 -14.41 -17.16
N ASP A 118 6.12 -13.69 -18.21
CA ASP A 118 5.33 -13.57 -19.45
C ASP A 118 3.96 -12.89 -19.33
N ARG A 119 3.59 -12.37 -18.14
CA ARG A 119 2.32 -11.68 -17.91
C ARG A 119 2.52 -10.55 -16.88
N ASP A 120 2.35 -9.30 -17.32
CA ASP A 120 2.39 -8.15 -16.40
C ASP A 120 1.04 -7.90 -15.71
N PHE A 121 0.78 -8.57 -14.59
CA PHE A 121 -0.41 -8.29 -13.75
C PHE A 121 -0.38 -6.89 -13.14
N ASN A 122 0.77 -6.24 -12.95
CA ASN A 122 0.79 -4.92 -12.32
C ASN A 122 0.14 -3.84 -13.19
N ALA A 123 0.10 -4.03 -14.51
CA ALA A 123 -0.48 -3.10 -15.46
C ALA A 123 -2.02 -3.03 -15.41
N ASP A 124 -2.72 -4.12 -15.07
CA ASP A 124 -4.17 -4.24 -15.21
C ASP A 124 -4.87 -4.91 -13.99
N SER A 125 -4.13 -5.10 -12.89
CA SER A 125 -4.67 -5.68 -11.66
C SER A 125 -4.58 -4.77 -10.45
N ILE A 126 -5.64 -4.81 -9.65
CA ILE A 126 -5.75 -4.10 -8.38
C ILE A 126 -5.12 -4.95 -7.28
N GLY A 127 -3.89 -4.62 -6.89
CA GLY A 127 -3.23 -5.18 -5.71
C GLY A 127 -3.84 -4.72 -4.39
N ILE A 128 -4.27 -5.67 -3.55
CA ILE A 128 -4.74 -5.45 -2.19
C ILE A 128 -3.78 -6.14 -1.21
N CYS A 129 -3.16 -5.35 -0.34
CA CYS A 129 -2.27 -5.85 0.70
C CYS A 129 -2.99 -5.97 2.03
N LEU A 130 -3.16 -7.20 2.51
CA LEU A 130 -3.68 -7.50 3.84
C LEU A 130 -2.50 -7.60 4.82
N GLN A 131 -2.39 -6.69 5.79
CA GLN A 131 -1.26 -6.71 6.72
C GLN A 131 -1.46 -7.76 7.82
N GLY A 132 -0.48 -8.65 7.98
CA GLY A 132 -0.45 -9.64 9.05
C GLY A 132 0.33 -10.89 8.66
N ASP A 133 0.75 -11.66 9.66
CA ASP A 133 1.31 -12.99 9.46
C ASP A 133 0.18 -14.02 9.38
N PHE A 134 -0.23 -14.35 8.15
CA PHE A 134 -1.22 -15.39 7.90
C PHE A 134 -0.62 -16.74 7.53
N GLU A 135 0.67 -16.94 7.80
CA GLU A 135 1.23 -18.28 7.81
C GLU A 135 0.80 -18.98 9.11
N HIS A 136 0.92 -18.30 10.24
CA HIS A 136 0.66 -18.90 11.56
C HIS A 136 -0.74 -18.67 12.13
N GLN A 137 -1.42 -17.58 11.73
CA GLN A 137 -2.72 -17.23 12.29
C GLN A 137 -3.67 -16.70 11.22
N PRO A 138 -4.98 -16.99 11.26
CA PRO A 138 -5.91 -16.39 10.30
C PRO A 138 -6.05 -14.88 10.57
N PRO A 139 -6.44 -14.08 9.55
CA PRO A 139 -6.83 -12.70 9.77
C PRO A 139 -7.99 -12.62 10.77
N SER A 140 -8.09 -11.50 11.50
CA SER A 140 -9.21 -11.29 12.40
C SER A 140 -10.54 -11.30 11.61
N ALA A 141 -11.64 -11.66 12.27
CA ALA A 141 -12.95 -11.70 11.61
C ALA A 141 -13.32 -10.34 10.99
N THR A 142 -13.02 -9.24 11.67
CA THR A 142 -13.29 -7.88 11.16
C THR A 142 -12.41 -7.54 9.97
N GLN A 143 -11.11 -7.88 10.01
CA GLN A 143 -10.18 -7.68 8.90
C GLN A 143 -10.58 -8.50 7.66
N PHE A 144 -11.01 -9.74 7.86
CA PHE A 144 -11.47 -10.62 6.79
C PHE A 144 -12.77 -10.12 6.14
N GLN A 145 -13.73 -9.64 6.95
CA GLN A 145 -14.96 -9.04 6.42
C GLN A 145 -14.68 -7.74 5.66
N ALA A 146 -13.75 -6.91 6.13
CA ALA A 146 -13.32 -5.72 5.42
C ALA A 146 -12.70 -6.04 4.05
N LEU A 147 -11.86 -7.08 3.97
CA LEU A 147 -11.32 -7.58 2.71
C LEU A 147 -12.43 -8.02 1.76
N ILE A 148 -13.37 -8.84 2.23
CA ILE A 148 -14.50 -9.30 1.41
C ILE A 148 -15.33 -8.11 0.90
N GLY A 149 -15.66 -7.16 1.79
CA GLY A 149 -16.42 -5.96 1.42
C GLY A 149 -15.72 -5.18 0.31
N LEU A 150 -14.43 -4.87 0.49
CA LEU A 150 -13.63 -4.15 -0.48
C LEU A 150 -13.56 -4.88 -1.83
N VAL A 151 -13.29 -6.19 -1.83
CA VAL A 151 -13.20 -6.98 -3.06
C VAL A 151 -14.53 -6.97 -3.80
N ARG A 152 -15.66 -7.17 -3.10
CA ARG A 152 -16.98 -7.16 -3.74
C ARG A 152 -17.32 -5.79 -4.30
N ASP A 153 -16.98 -4.71 -3.60
CA ASP A 153 -17.20 -3.35 -4.08
C ASP A 153 -16.36 -3.07 -5.34
N LEU A 154 -15.10 -3.52 -5.38
CA LEU A 154 -14.24 -3.43 -6.57
C LEU A 154 -14.76 -4.29 -7.72
N GLN A 155 -15.25 -5.52 -7.44
CA GLN A 155 -15.88 -6.38 -8.45
C GLN A 155 -17.08 -5.69 -9.10
N ARG A 156 -17.97 -5.06 -8.32
CA ARG A 156 -19.12 -4.31 -8.87
C ARG A 156 -18.67 -3.11 -9.69
N THR A 157 -17.72 -2.35 -9.15
CA THR A 157 -17.33 -1.06 -9.72
C THR A 157 -16.54 -1.23 -11.02
N CYS A 158 -15.68 -2.25 -11.09
CA CYS A 158 -14.83 -2.53 -12.25
C CYS A 158 -15.34 -3.69 -13.11
N ALA A 159 -16.51 -4.27 -12.79
CA ALA A 159 -17.06 -5.45 -13.46
C ALA A 159 -16.08 -6.64 -13.50
N ILE A 160 -15.37 -6.88 -12.39
CA ILE A 160 -14.38 -7.95 -12.28
C ILE A 160 -15.06 -9.26 -11.87
N GLU A 161 -14.98 -10.25 -12.75
CA GLU A 161 -15.48 -11.61 -12.53
C GLU A 161 -14.74 -12.29 -11.37
N PRO A 162 -15.39 -13.21 -10.62
CA PRO A 162 -14.74 -13.92 -9.51
C PRO A 162 -13.55 -14.78 -9.99
N ALA A 163 -13.54 -15.20 -11.25
CA ALA A 163 -12.43 -15.94 -11.85
C ALA A 163 -11.16 -15.09 -12.05
N ASN A 164 -11.29 -13.75 -11.99
CA ASN A 164 -10.19 -12.80 -12.11
C ASN A 164 -9.79 -12.21 -10.74
N VAL A 165 -10.21 -12.85 -9.64
CA VAL A 165 -9.79 -12.51 -8.29
C VAL A 165 -8.86 -13.60 -7.78
N TYR A 166 -7.59 -13.25 -7.64
CA TYR A 166 -6.51 -14.18 -7.31
C TYR A 166 -5.96 -13.92 -5.92
N LEU A 167 -5.59 -14.97 -5.22
CA LEU A 167 -4.53 -14.90 -4.22
C LEU A 167 -3.18 -14.91 -4.93
N HIS A 168 -2.15 -14.30 -4.36
CA HIS A 168 -0.81 -14.29 -4.99
C HIS A 168 -0.34 -15.72 -5.35
N ARG A 169 -0.51 -16.69 -4.44
CA ARG A 169 -0.20 -18.10 -4.69
C ARG A 169 -0.98 -18.77 -5.83
N ASP A 170 -2.12 -18.22 -6.23
CA ASP A 170 -2.88 -18.73 -7.37
C ASP A 170 -2.20 -18.35 -8.70
N LEU A 171 -1.36 -17.30 -8.70
CA LEU A 171 -0.61 -16.83 -9.86
C LEU A 171 0.84 -17.34 -9.87
N ASP A 172 1.53 -17.33 -8.72
CA ASP A 172 2.87 -17.90 -8.56
C ASP A 172 2.84 -19.08 -7.58
N PRO A 173 2.98 -20.34 -8.05
CA PRO A 173 3.00 -21.52 -7.19
C PRO A 173 4.13 -21.54 -6.15
N ARG A 174 5.17 -20.71 -6.31
CA ARG A 174 6.28 -20.58 -5.35
C ARG A 174 5.96 -19.61 -4.22
N SER A 175 4.91 -18.80 -4.37
CA SER A 175 4.47 -17.84 -3.36
C SER A 175 3.59 -18.53 -2.33
N HIS A 176 3.88 -18.31 -1.05
CA HIS A 176 3.00 -18.75 0.05
C HIS A 176 1.89 -17.73 0.34
N SER A 177 2.02 -16.50 -0.17
CA SER A 177 1.11 -15.39 0.10
C SER A 177 -0.32 -15.67 -0.39
N PRO A 178 -1.36 -15.38 0.41
CA PRO A 178 -1.35 -14.61 1.66
C PRO A 178 -0.92 -15.38 2.93
N GLY A 179 -0.61 -16.67 2.84
CA GLY A 179 -0.21 -17.53 3.96
C GLY A 179 -1.13 -18.75 4.12
N SER A 180 -0.62 -19.83 4.71
CA SER A 180 -1.36 -21.11 4.85
C SER A 180 -2.58 -21.04 5.77
N SER A 181 -2.57 -20.16 6.78
CA SER A 181 -3.70 -19.91 7.67
C SER A 181 -4.77 -18.98 7.08
N PHE A 182 -4.53 -18.38 5.91
CA PHE A 182 -5.55 -17.57 5.24
C PHE A 182 -6.73 -18.43 4.76
N PRO A 183 -7.99 -18.08 5.10
CA PRO A 183 -9.17 -18.90 4.82
C PRO A 183 -9.65 -18.79 3.35
N ALA A 184 -8.83 -19.28 2.40
CA ALA A 184 -9.05 -19.15 0.96
C ALA A 184 -10.40 -19.69 0.48
N ARG A 185 -10.81 -20.87 0.97
CA ARG A 185 -12.12 -21.44 0.60
C ARG A 185 -13.28 -20.56 1.06
N ALA A 186 -13.17 -19.93 2.23
CA ALA A 186 -14.18 -18.99 2.69
C ALA A 186 -14.16 -17.70 1.87
N PHE A 187 -12.96 -17.23 1.50
CA PHE A 187 -12.79 -16.04 0.66
C PHE A 187 -13.45 -16.23 -0.71
N SER A 188 -13.12 -17.30 -1.44
CA SER A 188 -13.67 -17.57 -2.77
C SER A 188 -15.20 -17.73 -2.76
N ARG A 189 -15.79 -18.32 -1.71
CA ARG A 189 -17.26 -18.45 -1.57
C ARG A 189 -17.98 -17.11 -1.38
N ASN A 190 -17.29 -16.08 -0.90
CA ASN A 190 -17.89 -14.77 -0.64
C ASN A 190 -17.72 -13.79 -1.80
N LEU A 191 -17.01 -14.17 -2.87
CA LEU A 191 -16.90 -13.38 -4.08
C LEU A 191 -18.26 -13.24 -4.77
N LEU A 192 -18.45 -12.12 -5.48
CA LEU A 192 -19.65 -11.95 -6.30
C LEU A 192 -19.59 -12.93 -7.46
N THR A 193 -20.63 -13.75 -7.58
CA THR A 193 -20.90 -14.54 -8.77
C THR A 193 -21.71 -13.68 -9.73
N THR A 194 -21.21 -13.52 -10.95
CA THR A 194 -22.00 -12.90 -12.01
C THR A 194 -23.17 -13.82 -12.31
N THR A 195 -24.39 -13.34 -12.02
CA THR A 195 -25.60 -13.98 -12.53
C THR A 195 -25.68 -13.57 -13.99
N ARG A 196 -25.48 -14.54 -14.89
CA ARG A 196 -25.52 -14.35 -16.33
C ARG A 196 -26.92 -14.01 -16.82
#